data_AF-A0A2M8P778-F1
#
_entry.id   AF-A0A2M8P778-F1
#
_cell.length_a   1.000
_cell.length_b   1.000
_cell.length_c   1.000
_cell.angle_alpha   90.00
_cell.angle_beta   90.00
_cell.angle_gamma   90.00
#
_symmetry.space_group_name_H-M   'P 1'
#
loop_
_entity.id
_entity.type
_entity.pdbx_description
1 polymer ?
#
loop_
_entity_poly.entity_id
_entity_poly.type
_entity_poly.pdbx_seq_one_letter_code
_entity_poly.pdbx_strand_id
1 'polypeptide(L)' 'MLRKLLAILLACCLLLAAQGTAMAQGGAGATARGTGGAVASVDARATQVGIDVLKAGGNAVDAAVAVMAALGF' A
#
# COMPACT_ATOMS: atom_id res chain seq x y z
N MET A 1 -34.63 -0.12 -19.84
CA MET A 1 -34.36 0.81 -18.72
C MET A 1 -33.31 0.24 -17.76
N LEU A 2 -33.37 -1.05 -17.42
CA LEU A 2 -32.42 -1.73 -16.52
C LEU A 2 -30.93 -1.65 -16.94
N ARG A 3 -30.63 -1.77 -18.25
CA ARG A 3 -29.26 -1.62 -18.78
C ARG A 3 -28.67 -0.22 -18.58
N LYS A 4 -29.50 0.82 -18.66
CA LYS A 4 -29.07 2.22 -18.43
C LYS A 4 -28.83 2.49 -16.94
N LEU A 5 -29.67 1.94 -16.07
CA LEU A 5 -29.49 1.99 -14.61
C LEU A 5 -28.21 1.28 -14.16
N LEU A 6 -27.91 0.10 -14.72
CA LEU A 6 -26.69 -0.64 -14.41
C LEU A 6 -25.42 0.12 -14.83
N ALA A 7 -25.45 0.77 -16.00
CA ALA A 7 -24.34 1.60 -16.47
C ALA A 7 -24.10 2.84 -15.58
N ILE A 8 -25.18 3.48 -15.10
CA ILE A 8 -25.10 4.63 -14.18
C ILE A 8 -24.55 4.19 -12.82
N LEU A 9 -24.98 3.04 -12.29
CA LEU A 9 -24.45 2.47 -11.04
C LEU A 9 -22.96 2.13 -11.14
N LEU A 10 -22.54 1.52 -12.25
CA LEU A 10 -21.13 1.18 -12.47
C LEU A 10 -20.27 2.43 -12.60
N ALA A 11 -20.74 3.43 -13.35
CA ALA A 11 -20.07 4.72 -13.48
C ALA A 11 -19.96 5.47 -12.14
N CYS A 12 -21.02 5.44 -11.34
CA CYS A 12 -21.04 6.02 -9.99
C CYS A 12 -20.05 5.32 -9.05
N CYS A 13 -19.97 3.98 -9.09
CA CYS A 13 -18.99 3.21 -8.32
C CYS A 13 -17.55 3.55 -8.74
N LEU A 14 -17.27 3.69 -10.04
CA LEU A 14 -15.96 4.10 -10.54
C LEU A 14 -15.58 5.52 -10.07
N LEU A 15 -16.54 6.44 -10.10
CA LEU A 15 -16.36 7.83 -9.67
C LEU A 15 -16.14 7.97 -8.16
N LEU A 16 -16.77 7.10 -7.35
CA LEU A 16 -16.54 7.06 -5.90
C LEU A 16 -15.19 6.44 -5.53
N ALA A 17 -14.77 5.39 -6.24
CA ALA A 17 -13.47 4.74 -5.99
C ALA A 17 -12.27 5.66 -6.30
N ALA A 18 -12.46 6.68 -7.16
CA ALA A 18 -11.43 7.65 -7.51
C ALA A 18 -11.22 8.77 -6.46
N GLN A 19 -12.08 8.90 -5.45
CA GLN A 19 -12.02 10.00 -4.46
C GLN A 19 -11.04 9.75 -3.31
N GLY A 20 -10.35 8.61 -3.31
CA GLY A 20 -9.45 8.18 -2.23
C GLY A 20 -7.97 8.47 -2.47
N THR A 21 -7.57 9.74 -2.62
CA THR A 21 -6.15 10.11 -2.39
C THR A 21 -6.10 11.23 -1.35
N ALA A 22 -6.27 10.85 -0.08
CA ALA A 22 -5.91 11.71 1.02
C ALA A 22 -4.42 12.06 0.86
N MET A 23 -4.13 13.36 0.72
CA MET A 23 -2.77 13.87 0.56
C MET A 23 -1.97 13.56 1.83
N ALA A 24 -1.01 12.65 1.73
CA ALA A 24 -0.02 12.44 2.78
C ALA A 24 0.78 13.74 2.95
N GLN A 25 0.71 14.30 4.14
CA GLN A 25 1.39 15.53 4.53
C GLN A 25 2.88 15.22 4.78
N GLY A 26 3.63 14.97 3.72
CA GLY A 26 5.07 14.74 3.74
C GLY A 26 5.73 15.62 2.68
N GLY A 27 6.76 16.38 3.07
CA GLY A 27 7.47 17.30 2.16
C GLY A 27 7.88 16.63 0.85
N ALA A 28 7.98 17.43 -0.22
CA ALA A 28 8.32 16.96 -1.56
C ALA A 28 9.57 16.04 -1.52
N GLY A 29 9.37 14.73 -1.67
CA GLY A 29 10.40 13.69 -1.58
C GLY A 29 10.17 12.58 -0.53
N ALA A 30 9.23 12.74 0.40
CA ALA A 30 9.01 11.78 1.50
C ALA A 30 8.17 10.54 1.12
N THR A 31 7.57 10.51 -0.06
CA THR A 31 6.65 9.44 -0.48
C THR A 31 7.33 8.49 -1.45
N ALA A 32 7.63 7.28 -1.00
CA ALA A 32 8.06 6.19 -1.89
C ALA A 32 6.89 5.69 -2.75
N ARG A 33 7.14 5.42 -4.03
CA ARG A 33 6.17 4.83 -4.98
C ARG A 33 6.78 3.59 -5.65
N GLY A 34 5.96 2.56 -5.82
CA GLY A 34 6.38 1.30 -6.43
C GLY A 34 5.22 0.30 -6.52
N THR A 35 5.51 -0.89 -7.02
CA THR A 35 4.57 -2.03 -7.09
C THR A 35 5.15 -3.23 -6.36
N GLY A 36 4.32 -4.24 -6.05
CA GLY A 36 4.75 -5.44 -5.31
C GLY A 36 4.76 -5.29 -3.79
N GLY A 37 4.39 -4.11 -3.27
CA GLY A 37 4.27 -3.81 -1.84
C GLY A 37 5.13 -2.63 -1.39
N ALA A 38 4.94 -2.21 -0.14
CA ALA A 38 5.69 -1.12 0.48
C ALA A 38 5.88 -1.40 1.98
N VAL A 39 7.01 -0.97 2.53
CA VAL A 39 7.36 -1.09 3.94
C VAL A 39 7.93 0.24 4.41
N ALA A 40 7.58 0.66 5.62
CA ALA A 40 8.14 1.82 6.27
C ALA A 40 8.58 1.46 7.70
N SER A 41 9.81 1.80 8.05
CA SER A 41 10.39 1.61 9.39
C SER A 41 11.35 2.76 9.72
N VAL A 42 11.72 2.87 10.99
CA VAL A 42 12.74 3.82 11.48
C VAL A 42 14.16 3.45 11.05
N ASP A 43 14.38 2.19 10.65
CA ASP A 43 15.67 1.67 10.20
C ASP A 43 15.60 1.22 8.73
N ALA A 44 16.59 1.66 7.93
CA ALA A 44 16.65 1.38 6.51
C ALA A 44 16.89 -0.12 6.20
N ARG A 45 17.67 -0.82 7.03
CA ARG A 45 17.92 -2.25 6.89
C ARG A 45 16.67 -3.04 7.26
N ALA A 46 15.97 -2.67 8.33
CA ALA A 46 14.71 -3.30 8.71
C ALA A 46 13.65 -3.12 7.61
N THR A 47 13.59 -1.93 6.99
CA THR A 47 12.76 -1.70 5.80
C THR A 47 13.11 -2.66 4.67
N GLN A 48 14.40 -2.84 4.37
CA GLN A 48 14.85 -3.75 3.32
C GLN A 48 14.48 -5.22 3.62
N VAL A 49 14.60 -5.66 4.88
CA VAL A 49 14.18 -7.00 5.31
C VAL A 49 12.69 -7.23 5.04
N GLY A 50 11.83 -6.28 5.39
CA GLY A 50 10.40 -6.38 5.10
C GLY A 50 10.11 -6.44 3.60
N ILE A 51 10.82 -5.64 2.78
CA ILE A 51 10.71 -5.67 1.32
C ILE A 51 11.13 -7.04 0.75
N ASP A 52 12.17 -7.67 1.31
CA ASP A 52 12.65 -8.97 0.84
C ASP A 52 11.66 -10.09 1.18
N VAL A 53 10.95 -10.02 2.32
CA VAL A 53 9.86 -10.94 2.66
C VAL A 53 8.68 -10.80 1.68
N LEU A 54 8.28 -9.57 1.34
CA LEU A 54 7.24 -9.35 0.34
C LEU A 54 7.65 -9.89 -1.04
N LYS A 55 8.91 -9.69 -1.44
CA LYS A 55 9.46 -10.27 -2.69
C LYS A 55 9.48 -11.80 -2.67
N ALA A 56 9.68 -12.41 -1.51
CA ALA A 56 9.63 -13.86 -1.34
C ALA A 56 8.20 -14.45 -1.34
N GLY A 57 7.17 -13.60 -1.45
CA GLY A 57 5.76 -14.01 -1.47
C GLY A 57 5.10 -14.05 -0.10
N GLY A 58 5.77 -13.53 0.94
CA GLY A 58 5.14 -13.31 2.25
C GLY A 58 4.07 -12.23 2.20
N ASN A 59 3.11 -12.30 3.11
CA ASN A 59 2.06 -11.29 3.22
C ASN A 59 2.51 -10.06 4.05
N ALA A 60 1.62 -9.09 4.23
CA ALA A 60 1.91 -7.88 5.00
C ALA A 60 2.23 -8.14 6.48
N VAL A 61 1.63 -9.16 7.09
CA VAL A 61 1.89 -9.57 8.48
C VAL A 61 3.27 -10.21 8.59
N ASP A 62 3.64 -11.10 7.67
CA ASP A 62 4.98 -11.72 7.63
C ASP A 62 6.07 -10.65 7.53
N ALA A 63 5.87 -9.67 6.64
CA ALA A 63 6.78 -8.54 6.49
C ALA A 63 6.89 -7.70 7.78
N ALA A 64 5.78 -7.45 8.47
CA ALA A 64 5.79 -6.71 9.73
C ALA A 64 6.54 -7.45 10.85
N VAL A 65 6.33 -8.76 10.97
CA VAL A 65 7.06 -9.60 11.95
C VAL A 65 8.56 -9.60 11.65
N ALA A 66 8.96 -9.71 10.38
CA ALA A 66 10.36 -9.66 9.98
C ALA A 66 11.01 -8.29 10.25
N VAL A 67 10.27 -7.20 10.04
CA VAL A 67 10.74 -5.84 10.39
C VAL A 67 10.98 -5.72 11.89
N MET A 68 10.06 -6.19 12.74
CA MET A 68 10.22 -6.15 14.20
C MET A 68 11.42 -6.98 14.65
N ALA A 69 11.58 -8.19 14.12
CA ALA A 69 12.73 -9.04 14.40
C ALA A 69 14.06 -8.38 13.97
N ALA A 70 14.08 -7.68 12.82
CA ALA A 70 15.26 -6.95 12.34
C ALA A 70 15.61 -5.73 13.21
N LEU A 71 14.61 -5.13 13.87
CA LEU A 71 14.80 -4.04 14.83
C LEU A 71 15.21 -4.54 16.23
N GLY A 72 15.09 -5.84 16.50
CA GLY A 72 15.50 -6.47 17.75
C GLY A 72 14.39 -6.56 18.82
N PHE A 73 13.13 -6.64 18.41
CA PHE A 73 11.99 -6.93 19.29
C PHE A 73 11.28 -8.23 18.93
#